data_AF-A0A7D9MBF9-F1
#
_entry.id   AF-A0A7D9MBF9-F1
#
_cell.length_a   1.000
_cell.length_b   1.000
_cell.length_c   1.000
_cell.angle_alpha   90.00
_cell.angle_beta   90.00
_cell.angle_gamma   90.00
#
_symmetry.space_group_name_H-M   'P 1'
#
loop_
_entity.id
_entity.type
_entity.pdbx_description
1 polymer ?
#
loop_
_entity_poly.entity_id
_entity_poly.type
_entity_poly.pdbx_seq_one_letter_code
_entity_poly.pdbx_strand_id
1 'polypeptide(L)'
;MNTFTWGLLKGVGFDACLARSTVTSTVTSPENHAIVLIRGLEKDGDLYLADCGTGFPIFRTVSLDFTEESPIFKDGFLEYKYVRHEGKILRMHGKGDMVKPNNPPVEGLDLFIGRWRRFYSFVPKIKPSDILSDEHFKASIYLTPFTSSPRALWFPGKRAVVIANNKLMIEKETGEMVTTVLKSDEEILKAYQDHFPQLKHDTVRRALAEWHRVSKT
;
A
#
# COMPACT_ATOMS: atom_id res chain seq x y z
N MET A 1 9.95 -1.55 -0.90
CA MET A 1 9.84 -0.60 -2.02
C MET A 1 10.21 0.82 -1.59
N ASN A 2 9.53 1.41 -0.60
CA ASN A 2 9.80 2.80 -0.19
C ASN A 2 11.23 3.07 0.31
N THR A 3 11.88 2.12 0.97
CA THR A 3 13.32 2.23 1.31
C THR A 3 14.21 2.38 0.07
N PHE A 4 13.93 1.61 -0.98
CA PHE A 4 14.66 1.73 -2.24
C PHE A 4 14.37 3.07 -2.92
N THR A 5 13.11 3.49 -2.98
CA THR A 5 12.71 4.80 -3.54
C THR A 5 13.40 5.95 -2.81
N TRP A 6 13.45 5.92 -1.48
CA TRP A 6 14.17 6.90 -0.69
C TRP A 6 15.68 6.92 -1.02
N GLY A 7 16.33 5.76 -1.03
CA GLY A 7 17.76 5.66 -1.35
C GLY A 7 18.07 6.18 -2.75
N LEU A 8 17.21 5.88 -3.74
CA LEU A 8 17.33 6.40 -5.10
C LEU A 8 17.19 7.93 -5.14
N LEU A 9 16.15 8.48 -4.50
CA LEU A 9 15.91 9.94 -4.46
C LEU A 9 17.06 10.68 -3.79
N LYS A 10 17.60 10.14 -2.69
CA LYS A 10 18.80 10.68 -2.03
C LYS A 10 20.02 10.58 -2.92
N GLY A 11 20.21 9.45 -3.61
CA GLY A 11 21.34 9.24 -4.52
C GLY A 11 21.37 10.22 -5.68
N VAL A 12 20.22 10.71 -6.14
CA VAL A 12 20.12 11.73 -7.20
C VAL A 12 20.03 13.17 -6.68
N GLY A 13 20.17 13.39 -5.36
CA GLY A 13 20.31 14.72 -4.77
C GLY A 13 19.04 15.36 -4.21
N PHE A 14 17.91 14.67 -4.16
CA PHE A 14 16.70 15.21 -3.52
C PHE A 14 16.81 15.23 -1.99
N ASP A 15 16.20 16.23 -1.36
CA ASP A 15 15.95 16.22 0.09
C ASP A 15 14.78 15.31 0.43
N ALA A 16 15.05 14.00 0.48
CA ALA A 16 14.08 12.96 0.80
C ALA A 16 14.29 12.35 2.18
N CYS A 17 13.22 12.07 2.91
CA CYS A 17 13.28 11.31 4.15
C CYS A 17 12.26 10.16 4.18
N LEU A 18 12.62 9.10 4.91
CA LEU A 18 11.68 8.04 5.24
C LEU A 18 10.80 8.48 6.40
N ALA A 19 9.52 8.18 6.28
CA ALA A 19 8.48 8.54 7.21
C ALA A 19 7.65 7.32 7.57
N ARG A 20 7.11 7.31 8.78
CA ARG A 20 6.23 6.23 9.26
C ARG A 20 4.77 6.61 9.09
N SER A 21 3.97 5.61 8.77
CA SER A 21 2.52 5.72 8.63
C SER A 21 1.84 4.45 9.15
N THR A 22 0.56 4.58 9.46
CA THR A 22 -0.26 3.48 9.98
C THR A 22 -1.35 3.15 8.98
N VAL A 23 -1.29 1.97 8.37
CA VAL A 23 -2.37 1.42 7.54
C VAL A 23 -3.51 0.94 8.42
N THR A 24 -4.73 1.28 8.03
CA THR A 24 -5.95 1.03 8.80
C THR A 24 -6.39 -0.42 8.84
N SER A 25 -5.75 -1.32 8.10
CA SER A 25 -6.03 -2.76 8.20
C SER A 25 -5.50 -3.37 9.50
N THR A 26 -4.66 -2.66 10.26
CA THR A 26 -4.02 -3.18 11.49
C THR A 26 -3.76 -2.04 12.48
N VAL A 27 -4.71 -1.75 13.38
CA VAL A 27 -4.51 -0.76 14.47
C VAL A 27 -3.62 -1.27 15.60
N THR A 28 -3.54 -2.59 15.76
CA THR A 28 -2.74 -3.27 16.77
C THR A 28 -1.23 -3.18 16.52
N SER A 29 -0.83 -2.67 15.37
CA SER A 29 0.57 -2.45 15.00
C SER A 29 0.70 -1.11 14.28
N PRO A 30 0.74 0.03 15.00
CA PRO A 30 0.94 1.33 14.39
C PRO A 30 2.31 1.42 13.71
N GLU A 31 2.49 2.42 12.86
CA GLU A 31 3.76 2.66 12.15
C GLU A 31 4.23 1.50 11.25
N ASN A 32 3.28 0.72 10.74
CA ASN A 32 3.49 -0.49 9.94
C ASN A 32 3.83 -0.26 8.45
N HIS A 33 3.78 0.98 7.97
CA HIS A 33 4.04 1.32 6.58
C HIS A 33 5.00 2.49 6.47
N ALA A 34 6.09 2.31 5.72
CA ALA A 34 7.03 3.37 5.41
C ALA A 34 6.52 4.19 4.22
N ILE A 35 6.66 5.50 4.23
CA ILE A 35 6.42 6.41 3.10
C ILE A 35 7.68 7.27 2.87
N VAL A 36 7.77 7.94 1.72
CA VAL A 36 8.87 8.87 1.43
C VAL A 36 8.31 10.29 1.34
N LEU A 37 8.90 11.22 2.08
CA LEU A 37 8.61 12.64 1.97
C LEU A 37 9.78 13.34 1.27
N ILE A 38 9.47 14.28 0.39
CA ILE A 38 10.43 15.06 -0.40
C ILE A 38 10.19 16.53 -0.08
N ARG A 39 11.24 17.29 0.23
CA ARG A 39 11.16 18.73 0.47
C ARG A 39 11.78 19.51 -0.68
N GLY A 40 11.28 20.70 -0.93
CA GLY A 40 11.87 21.61 -1.90
C GLY A 40 11.84 21.06 -3.33
N LEU A 41 10.77 20.35 -3.70
CA LEU A 41 10.66 19.69 -5.00
C LEU A 41 10.35 20.69 -6.12
N GLU A 42 9.36 21.56 -5.93
CA GLU A 42 9.01 22.63 -6.87
C GLU A 42 9.42 24.00 -6.33
N LYS A 43 9.32 24.21 -5.01
CA LYS A 43 9.60 25.47 -4.32
C LYS A 43 10.22 25.21 -2.95
N ASP A 44 11.07 26.13 -2.50
CA ASP A 44 11.67 26.06 -1.18
C ASP A 44 10.61 25.87 -0.09
N GLY A 45 10.79 24.82 0.71
CA GLY A 45 9.93 24.50 1.85
C GLY A 45 8.65 23.73 1.52
N ASP A 46 8.34 23.45 0.26
CA ASP A 46 7.23 22.55 -0.08
C ASP A 46 7.47 21.13 0.44
N LEU A 47 6.40 20.33 0.50
CA LEU A 47 6.46 18.96 0.95
C LEU A 47 5.63 18.07 0.03
N TYR A 48 6.27 17.04 -0.51
CA TYR A 48 5.67 16.07 -1.41
C TYR A 48 5.76 14.67 -0.82
N LEU A 49 4.78 13.85 -1.15
CA LEU A 49 4.72 12.43 -0.84
C LEU A 49 5.09 11.60 -2.07
N ALA A 50 6.01 10.65 -1.90
CA ALA A 50 6.23 9.56 -2.82
C ALA A 50 5.98 8.23 -2.09
N ASP A 51 5.11 7.40 -2.66
CA ASP A 51 4.72 6.14 -2.03
C ASP A 51 4.62 5.01 -3.05
N CYS A 52 5.70 4.26 -3.19
CA CYS A 52 5.80 3.09 -4.05
C CYS A 52 5.51 1.78 -3.29
N GLY A 53 5.02 1.82 -2.05
CA GLY A 53 4.97 0.63 -1.17
C GLY A 53 3.59 0.21 -0.68
N THR A 54 2.55 1.02 -0.90
CA THR A 54 1.20 0.78 -0.32
C THR A 54 0.47 -0.44 -0.84
N GLY A 55 0.86 -0.89 -2.03
CA GLY A 55 0.10 -1.85 -2.78
C GLY A 55 -1.19 -1.32 -3.43
N PHE A 56 -1.39 0.00 -3.43
CA PHE A 56 -2.49 0.67 -4.14
C PHE A 56 -1.92 1.66 -5.16
N PRO A 57 -2.64 1.93 -6.26
CA PRO A 57 -2.13 2.78 -7.32
C PRO A 57 -1.89 4.21 -6.82
N ILE A 58 -0.69 4.71 -7.12
CA ILE A 58 -0.26 6.10 -6.99
C ILE A 58 0.92 6.24 -7.95
N PHE A 59 0.68 6.87 -9.10
CA PHE A 59 1.67 6.94 -10.19
C PHE A 59 2.31 8.33 -10.32
N ARG A 60 2.28 9.08 -9.22
CA ARG A 60 2.71 10.47 -9.14
C ARG A 60 3.22 10.79 -7.74
N THR A 61 4.07 11.80 -7.63
CA THR A 61 4.29 12.50 -6.37
C THR A 61 3.05 13.33 -6.03
N VAL A 62 2.75 13.48 -4.75
CA VAL A 62 1.57 14.23 -4.29
C VAL A 62 2.02 15.40 -3.43
N SER A 63 1.69 16.61 -3.85
CA SER A 63 1.89 17.80 -3.00
C SER A 63 1.07 17.67 -1.73
N LEU A 64 1.71 17.91 -0.59
CA LEU A 64 1.09 17.99 0.72
C LEU A 64 0.84 19.45 1.13
N ASP A 65 0.98 20.39 0.19
CA ASP A 65 0.67 21.82 0.36
C ASP A 65 -0.81 22.10 0.07
N PHE A 66 -1.67 21.60 0.95
CA PHE A 66 -3.10 21.87 0.96
C PHE A 66 -3.57 22.24 2.37
N THR A 67 -4.60 23.07 2.47
CA THR A 67 -5.14 23.54 3.76
C THR A 67 -5.93 22.44 4.46
N GLU A 68 -6.96 21.91 3.80
CA GLU A 68 -7.86 20.90 4.37
C GLU A 68 -7.80 19.58 3.61
N GLU A 69 -7.99 19.64 2.28
CA GLU A 69 -7.99 18.48 1.41
C GLU A 69 -7.16 18.71 0.15
N SER A 70 -6.54 17.66 -0.36
CA SER A 70 -5.96 17.65 -1.70
C SER A 70 -7.06 17.57 -2.77
N PRO A 71 -6.72 17.81 -4.05
CA PRO A 71 -7.56 17.37 -5.17
C PRO A 71 -7.88 15.87 -5.08
N ILE A 72 -8.95 15.46 -5.76
CA ILE A 72 -9.26 14.04 -5.97
C ILE A 72 -8.37 13.52 -7.09
N PHE A 73 -7.63 12.46 -6.80
CA PHE A 73 -6.81 11.75 -7.76
C PHE A 73 -7.52 10.47 -8.19
N LYS A 74 -7.27 10.06 -9.42
CA LYS A 74 -7.66 8.75 -9.95
C LYS A 74 -6.46 8.14 -10.66
N ASP A 75 -5.96 7.03 -10.11
CA ASP A 75 -4.91 6.23 -10.71
C ASP A 75 -5.38 4.76 -10.74
N GLY A 76 -5.32 4.14 -11.92
CA GLY A 76 -5.88 2.83 -12.16
C GLY A 76 -7.35 2.75 -11.72
N PHE A 77 -7.68 1.69 -10.99
CA PHE A 77 -9.03 1.43 -10.51
C PHE A 77 -9.51 2.34 -9.38
N LEU A 78 -8.62 3.11 -8.72
CA LEU A 78 -8.90 3.74 -7.43
C LEU A 78 -8.96 5.27 -7.52
N GLU A 79 -10.02 5.85 -6.95
CA GLU A 79 -10.06 7.25 -6.53
C GLU A 79 -9.52 7.42 -5.11
N TYR A 80 -8.66 8.42 -4.90
CA TYR A 80 -8.12 8.75 -3.59
C TYR A 80 -7.90 10.26 -3.43
N LYS A 81 -7.83 10.71 -2.18
CA LYS A 81 -7.44 12.08 -1.80
C LYS A 81 -6.71 12.06 -0.46
N TYR A 82 -6.14 13.20 -0.07
CA TYR A 82 -5.53 13.38 1.23
C TYR A 82 -6.29 14.44 2.03
N VAL A 83 -6.44 14.21 3.33
CA VAL A 83 -7.21 15.10 4.23
C VAL A 83 -6.36 15.37 5.47
N ARG A 84 -6.29 16.63 5.90
CA ARG A 84 -5.76 16.98 7.22
C ARG A 84 -6.82 16.71 8.27
N HIS A 85 -6.47 15.92 9.27
CA HIS A 85 -7.39 15.57 10.35
C HIS A 85 -6.58 15.35 11.64
N GLU A 86 -6.90 16.11 12.68
CA GLU A 86 -6.28 15.97 14.02
C GLU A 86 -4.73 15.97 13.99
N GLY A 87 -4.14 16.92 13.23
CA GLY A 87 -2.69 17.06 13.11
C GLY A 87 -2.00 15.98 12.24
N LYS A 88 -2.76 15.06 11.65
CA LYS A 88 -2.30 14.03 10.71
C LYS A 88 -2.75 14.34 9.29
N ILE A 89 -2.11 13.68 8.34
CA ILE A 89 -2.61 13.55 6.96
C ILE A 89 -3.14 12.13 6.80
N LEU A 90 -4.37 12.02 6.31
CA LEU A 90 -5.05 10.77 6.02
C LEU A 90 -5.05 10.53 4.52
N ARG A 91 -4.59 9.37 4.04
CA ARG A 91 -4.91 8.91 2.68
C ARG A 91 -6.29 8.30 2.71
N MET A 92 -7.21 8.90 1.96
CA MET A 92 -8.60 8.49 1.88
C MET A 92 -8.86 7.79 0.55
N HIS A 93 -9.51 6.63 0.59
CA HIS A 93 -9.92 5.84 -0.57
C HIS A 93 -11.42 6.05 -0.85
N GLY A 94 -11.79 6.12 -2.12
CA GLY A 94 -13.15 6.37 -2.58
C GLY A 94 -13.61 5.29 -3.57
N LYS A 95 -14.09 5.71 -4.74
CA LYS A 95 -14.55 4.78 -5.78
C LYS A 95 -13.43 3.83 -6.17
N GLY A 96 -13.76 2.54 -6.27
CA GLY A 96 -12.80 1.48 -6.59
C GLY A 96 -12.09 0.89 -5.37
N ASP A 97 -12.32 1.41 -4.16
CA ASP A 97 -11.88 0.74 -2.95
C ASP A 97 -12.60 -0.60 -2.79
N MET A 98 -11.84 -1.68 -2.81
CA MET A 98 -12.36 -3.05 -2.70
C MET A 98 -12.45 -3.52 -1.24
N VAL A 99 -11.98 -2.72 -0.28
CA VAL A 99 -12.06 -3.06 1.14
C VAL A 99 -13.49 -2.89 1.62
N LYS A 100 -14.09 -3.98 2.08
CA LYS A 100 -15.41 -3.94 2.71
C LYS A 100 -15.27 -3.33 4.12
N PRO A 101 -16.17 -2.41 4.52
CA PRO A 101 -16.23 -1.93 5.89
C PRO A 101 -16.54 -3.08 6.85
N ASN A 102 -16.04 -3.01 8.08
CA ASN A 102 -16.50 -3.94 9.11
C ASN A 102 -17.98 -3.66 9.44
N ASN A 103 -18.70 -4.73 9.78
CA ASN A 103 -20.07 -4.64 10.26
C ASN A 103 -20.22 -5.49 11.52
N PRO A 104 -20.33 -4.88 12.73
CA PRO A 104 -20.38 -3.44 12.97
C PRO A 104 -19.02 -2.72 12.72
N PRO A 105 -19.00 -1.40 12.53
CA PRO A 105 -17.76 -0.63 12.42
C PRO A 105 -16.88 -0.82 13.67
N VAL A 106 -15.58 -1.01 13.46
CA VAL A 106 -14.61 -1.14 14.54
C VAL A 106 -13.94 0.20 14.78
N GLU A 107 -14.07 0.72 15.99
CA GLU A 107 -13.47 1.98 16.41
C GLU A 107 -11.95 1.97 16.15
N GLY A 108 -11.44 3.08 15.63
CA GLY A 108 -10.04 3.24 15.31
C GLY A 108 -9.57 2.50 14.05
N LEU A 109 -10.31 1.51 13.51
CA LEU A 109 -10.07 0.90 12.20
C LEU A 109 -10.89 1.61 11.11
N ASP A 110 -12.21 1.64 11.29
CA ASP A 110 -13.18 2.19 10.37
C ASP A 110 -13.36 3.69 10.61
N LEU A 111 -12.68 4.51 9.79
CA LEU A 111 -12.87 5.95 9.77
C LEU A 111 -13.35 6.38 8.38
N PHE A 112 -14.52 7.00 8.35
CA PHE A 112 -15.17 7.48 7.13
C PHE A 112 -15.45 8.99 7.22
N ILE A 113 -15.17 9.70 6.14
CA ILE A 113 -15.56 11.11 5.95
C ILE A 113 -16.45 11.15 4.70
N GLY A 114 -17.77 11.13 4.90
CA GLY A 114 -18.72 10.88 3.80
C GLY A 114 -18.46 9.52 3.15
N ARG A 115 -18.26 9.50 1.81
CA ARG A 115 -17.95 8.26 1.05
C ARG A 115 -16.49 7.79 1.15
N TRP A 116 -15.64 8.56 1.81
CA TRP A 116 -14.20 8.34 1.80
C TRP A 116 -13.77 7.53 3.01
N ARG A 117 -13.13 6.38 2.80
CA ARG A 117 -12.55 5.54 3.87
C ARG A 117 -11.08 5.89 4.08
N ARG A 118 -10.66 6.05 5.32
CA ARG A 118 -9.23 6.18 5.64
C ARG A 118 -8.50 4.87 5.36
N PHE A 119 -7.48 4.92 4.50
CA PHE A 119 -6.60 3.79 4.21
C PHE A 119 -5.32 3.81 5.05
N TYR A 120 -4.67 4.96 5.19
CA TYR A 120 -3.60 5.13 6.17
C TYR A 120 -3.53 6.56 6.68
N SER A 121 -2.75 6.77 7.74
CA SER A 121 -2.45 8.09 8.28
C SER A 121 -0.98 8.26 8.64
N PHE A 122 -0.49 9.49 8.61
CA PHE A 122 0.87 9.84 9.02
C PHE A 122 0.93 11.27 9.54
N VAL A 123 1.97 11.58 10.31
CA VAL A 123 2.28 12.95 10.74
C VAL A 123 3.24 13.57 9.72
N PRO A 124 2.90 14.72 9.10
CA PRO A 124 3.74 15.32 8.05
C PRO A 124 5.04 15.95 8.60
N LYS A 125 5.19 16.02 9.93
CA LYS A 125 6.36 16.56 10.61
C LYS A 125 7.26 15.42 11.05
N ILE A 126 8.31 15.15 10.28
CA ILE A 126 9.37 14.25 10.72
C ILE A 126 10.67 15.03 10.78
N LYS A 127 11.28 15.03 11.97
CA LYS A 127 12.71 15.33 12.13
C LYS A 127 13.46 14.27 11.33
N PRO A 128 14.45 14.61 10.49
CA PRO A 128 15.17 13.63 9.71
C PRO A 128 15.66 12.49 10.62
N SER A 129 15.03 11.33 10.56
CA SER A 129 15.64 10.11 11.05
C SER A 129 16.05 9.36 9.81
N ASP A 130 17.33 9.40 9.51
CA ASP A 130 17.90 8.79 8.31
C ASP A 130 17.77 7.26 8.30
N ILE A 131 17.28 6.66 9.38
CA ILE A 131 17.18 5.21 9.52
C ILE A 131 15.89 4.86 10.28
N LEU A 132 14.96 4.20 9.58
CA LEU A 132 13.96 3.38 10.26
C LEU A 132 14.71 2.21 10.88
N SER A 133 14.84 2.13 12.21
CA SER A 133 15.50 0.98 12.82
C SER A 133 14.73 -0.31 12.50
N ASP A 134 15.44 -1.34 12.03
CA ASP A 134 14.89 -2.65 11.63
C ASP A 134 14.11 -3.36 12.75
N GLU A 135 14.35 -2.99 14.01
CA GLU A 135 13.74 -3.63 15.18
C GLU A 135 12.21 -3.53 15.21
N HIS A 136 11.62 -2.43 14.71
CA HIS A 136 10.17 -2.29 14.67
C HIS A 136 9.51 -3.15 13.59
N PHE A 137 10.18 -3.41 12.47
CA PHE A 137 9.66 -4.31 11.43
C PHE A 137 9.70 -5.77 11.87
N LYS A 138 10.64 -6.17 12.74
CA LYS A 138 10.71 -7.53 13.28
C LYS A 138 9.54 -7.84 14.21
N ALA A 139 9.01 -6.87 14.95
CA ALA A 139 7.87 -7.07 15.83
C ALA A 139 6.54 -7.29 15.08
N SER A 140 6.41 -6.79 13.84
CA SER A 140 5.16 -6.87 13.06
C SER A 140 5.00 -8.16 12.25
N ILE A 141 6.04 -8.99 12.08
CA ILE A 141 5.98 -10.19 11.23
C ILE A 141 4.93 -11.21 11.71
N TYR A 142 4.69 -11.29 13.03
CA TYR A 142 3.70 -12.21 13.61
C TYR A 142 2.29 -11.61 13.70
N LEU A 143 2.15 -10.31 13.45
CA LEU A 143 0.89 -9.56 13.60
C LEU A 143 0.31 -9.10 12.25
N THR A 144 1.02 -9.35 11.15
CA THR A 144 0.58 -8.92 9.82
C THR A 144 0.04 -10.10 9.01
N PRO A 145 -0.99 -9.87 8.16
CA PRO A 145 -1.50 -10.92 7.27
C PRO A 145 -0.50 -11.31 6.18
N PHE A 146 0.65 -10.63 6.05
CA PHE A 146 1.61 -10.83 4.96
C PHE A 146 2.46 -12.11 5.12
N THR A 147 2.52 -12.69 6.32
CA THR A 147 3.25 -13.95 6.56
C THR A 147 2.38 -15.18 6.35
N SER A 148 1.06 -15.04 6.37
CA SER A 148 0.09 -16.13 6.25
C SER A 148 -0.73 -16.12 4.96
N SER A 149 -0.54 -15.12 4.09
CA SER A 149 -1.34 -14.91 2.88
C SER A 149 -0.43 -14.56 1.70
N PRO A 150 -0.20 -15.49 0.75
CA PRO A 150 0.67 -15.25 -0.38
C PRO A 150 0.05 -14.21 -1.29
N ARG A 151 0.82 -13.15 -1.54
CA ARG A 151 0.37 -11.97 -2.28
C ARG A 151 1.45 -11.51 -3.24
N ALA A 152 1.05 -11.17 -4.45
CA ALA A 152 1.86 -10.46 -5.41
C ALA A 152 1.03 -9.40 -6.11
N LEU A 153 1.67 -8.29 -6.44
CA LEU A 153 1.06 -7.14 -7.03
C LEU A 153 2.09 -6.42 -7.89
N TRP A 154 1.64 -5.91 -9.02
CA TRP A 154 2.34 -4.91 -9.81
C TRP A 154 1.37 -4.14 -10.71
N PHE A 155 1.86 -3.11 -11.39
CA PHE A 155 1.06 -2.20 -12.21
C PHE A 155 1.58 -2.08 -13.66
N PRO A 156 1.59 -3.15 -14.46
CA PRO A 156 2.04 -3.08 -15.85
C PRO A 156 1.18 -2.09 -16.64
N GLY A 157 1.82 -1.10 -17.28
CA GLY A 157 1.10 -0.06 -18.03
C GLY A 157 0.10 0.73 -17.18
N LYS A 158 0.40 0.93 -15.87
CA LYS A 158 -0.45 1.64 -14.90
C LYS A 158 -1.79 0.95 -14.58
N ARG A 159 -1.91 -0.36 -14.83
CA ARG A 159 -3.10 -1.17 -14.50
C ARG A 159 -2.74 -2.26 -13.52
N ALA A 160 -3.60 -2.51 -12.53
CA ALA A 160 -3.31 -3.49 -11.48
C ALA A 160 -3.39 -4.94 -11.99
N VAL A 161 -2.41 -5.74 -11.58
CA VAL A 161 -2.50 -7.21 -11.57
C VAL A 161 -2.12 -7.67 -10.17
N VAL A 162 -3.03 -8.38 -9.52
CA VAL A 162 -2.89 -8.80 -8.13
C VAL A 162 -3.21 -10.27 -8.01
N ILE A 163 -2.35 -11.03 -7.33
CA ILE A 163 -2.67 -12.34 -6.82
C ILE A 163 -2.71 -12.22 -5.31
N ALA A 164 -3.80 -12.66 -4.68
CA ALA A 164 -3.93 -12.75 -3.23
C ALA A 164 -4.61 -14.06 -2.87
N ASN A 165 -3.88 -14.95 -2.21
CA ASN A 165 -4.32 -16.33 -1.97
C ASN A 165 -4.69 -17.01 -3.30
N ASN A 166 -5.93 -17.48 -3.42
CA ASN A 166 -6.48 -18.08 -4.63
C ASN A 166 -7.26 -17.10 -5.52
N LYS A 167 -7.05 -15.79 -5.38
CA LYS A 167 -7.73 -14.78 -6.21
C LYS A 167 -6.74 -14.10 -7.12
N LEU A 168 -7.01 -14.15 -8.42
CA LEU A 168 -6.38 -13.30 -9.43
C LEU A 168 -7.30 -12.11 -9.68
N MET A 169 -6.79 -10.90 -9.51
CA MET A 169 -7.52 -9.67 -9.76
C MET A 169 -6.78 -8.85 -10.82
N ILE A 170 -7.45 -8.57 -11.94
CA ILE A 170 -6.88 -7.84 -13.07
C ILE A 170 -7.73 -6.61 -13.36
N GLU A 171 -7.08 -5.47 -13.48
CA GLU A 171 -7.71 -4.23 -13.92
C GLU A 171 -7.90 -4.24 -15.44
N LYS A 172 -9.14 -4.10 -15.89
CA LYS A 172 -9.50 -3.93 -17.30
C LYS A 172 -9.15 -2.54 -17.80
N GLU A 173 -9.18 -2.35 -19.11
CA GLU A 173 -9.04 -1.04 -19.76
C GLU A 173 -10.09 -0.02 -19.32
N THR A 174 -11.27 -0.48 -18.89
CA THR A 174 -12.34 0.36 -18.34
C THR A 174 -12.01 0.90 -16.94
N GLY A 175 -10.92 0.45 -16.31
CA GLY A 175 -10.58 0.72 -14.91
C GLY A 175 -11.33 -0.15 -13.90
N GLU A 176 -12.09 -1.15 -14.36
CA GLU A 176 -12.78 -2.11 -13.51
C GLU A 176 -11.83 -3.23 -13.06
N MET A 177 -11.84 -3.56 -11.77
CA MET A 177 -11.16 -4.75 -11.25
C MET A 177 -12.02 -6.00 -11.44
N VAL A 178 -11.52 -6.98 -12.20
CA VAL A 178 -12.15 -8.30 -12.31
C VAL A 178 -11.42 -9.30 -11.46
N THR A 179 -12.18 -10.04 -10.65
CA THR A 179 -11.66 -11.11 -9.79
C THR A 179 -12.01 -12.48 -10.35
N THR A 180 -11.00 -13.32 -10.50
CA THR A 180 -11.11 -14.74 -10.84
C THR A 180 -10.66 -15.56 -9.64
N VAL A 181 -11.47 -16.53 -9.23
CA VAL A 181 -11.11 -17.49 -8.17
C VAL A 181 -10.43 -18.69 -8.83
N LEU A 182 -9.17 -18.92 -8.46
CA LEU A 182 -8.35 -20.05 -8.86
C LEU A 182 -8.70 -21.25 -7.98
N LYS A 183 -8.93 -22.40 -8.59
CA LYS A 183 -9.53 -23.57 -7.95
C LYS A 183 -8.50 -24.59 -7.48
N SER A 184 -7.25 -24.50 -7.94
CA SER A 184 -6.17 -25.42 -7.57
C SER A 184 -4.82 -24.73 -7.43
N ASP A 185 -3.87 -25.42 -6.78
CA ASP A 185 -2.49 -24.94 -6.65
C ASP A 185 -1.81 -24.80 -8.01
N GLU A 186 -2.13 -25.66 -8.98
CA GLU A 186 -1.64 -25.58 -10.35
C GLU A 186 -2.13 -24.30 -11.05
N GLU A 187 -3.41 -23.93 -10.87
CA GLU A 187 -3.95 -22.68 -11.40
C GLU A 187 -3.27 -21.46 -10.74
N ILE A 188 -2.98 -21.53 -9.43
CA ILE A 188 -2.27 -20.47 -8.73
C ILE A 188 -0.82 -20.35 -9.22
N LEU A 189 -0.09 -21.45 -9.30
CA LEU A 189 1.29 -21.48 -9.80
C LEU A 189 1.37 -20.95 -11.23
N LYS A 190 0.42 -21.36 -12.09
CA LYS A 190 0.32 -20.84 -13.45
C LYS A 190 0.09 -19.33 -13.48
N ALA A 191 -0.83 -18.81 -12.66
CA ALA A 191 -1.07 -17.37 -12.58
C ALA A 191 0.19 -16.59 -12.13
N TYR A 192 0.94 -17.12 -11.16
CA TYR A 192 2.23 -16.54 -10.77
C TYR A 192 3.25 -16.58 -11.90
N GLN A 193 3.34 -17.67 -12.65
CA GLN A 193 4.26 -17.78 -13.78
C GLN A 193 3.91 -16.80 -14.92
N ASP A 194 2.62 -16.68 -15.24
CA ASP A 194 2.14 -15.83 -16.34
C ASP A 194 2.29 -14.33 -16.01
N HIS A 195 2.07 -13.94 -14.75
CA HIS A 195 2.03 -12.53 -14.35
C HIS A 195 3.22 -12.05 -13.53
N PHE A 196 3.97 -12.96 -12.91
CA PHE A 196 5.14 -12.65 -12.08
C PHE A 196 6.32 -13.60 -12.37
N PRO A 197 6.76 -13.72 -13.64
CA PRO A 197 7.79 -14.68 -14.05
C PRO A 197 9.15 -14.47 -13.36
N GLN A 198 9.38 -13.30 -12.76
CA GLN A 198 10.56 -13.02 -11.93
C GLN A 198 10.59 -13.81 -10.61
N LEU A 199 9.44 -14.33 -10.15
CA LEU A 199 9.36 -15.14 -8.95
C LEU A 199 9.69 -16.60 -9.26
N LYS A 200 10.68 -17.16 -8.56
CA LYS A 200 11.07 -18.56 -8.74
C LYS A 200 9.92 -19.48 -8.37
N HIS A 201 9.63 -20.45 -9.23
CA HIS A 201 8.54 -21.41 -9.06
C HIS A 201 8.58 -22.11 -7.68
N ASP A 202 9.76 -22.54 -7.24
CA ASP A 202 9.93 -23.18 -5.92
C ASP A 202 9.63 -22.24 -4.75
N THR A 203 9.90 -20.93 -4.88
CA THR A 203 9.54 -19.95 -3.85
C THR A 203 8.02 -19.83 -3.73
N VAL A 204 7.31 -19.77 -4.86
CA VAL A 204 5.84 -19.71 -4.87
C VAL A 204 5.25 -20.98 -4.27
N ARG A 205 5.76 -22.16 -4.65
CA ARG A 205 5.29 -23.46 -4.10
C ARG A 205 5.42 -23.51 -2.58
N ARG A 206 6.55 -23.04 -2.02
CA ARG A 206 6.74 -22.97 -0.56
C ARG A 206 5.76 -22.01 0.10
N ALA A 207 5.50 -20.86 -0.50
CA ALA A 207 4.52 -19.90 0.03
C ALA A 207 3.09 -20.47 0.05
N LEU A 208 2.70 -21.25 -0.96
CA LEU A 208 1.39 -21.94 -1.00
C LEU A 208 1.30 -23.03 0.08
N ALA A 209 2.35 -23.84 0.23
CA ALA A 209 2.38 -24.87 1.28
C ALA A 209 2.21 -24.26 2.68
N GLU A 210 2.87 -23.13 2.95
CA GLU A 210 2.74 -22.42 4.22
C GLU A 210 1.34 -21.82 4.40
N TRP A 211 0.78 -21.22 3.36
CA TRP A 211 -0.58 -20.70 3.37
C TRP A 211 -1.61 -21.78 3.73
N HIS A 212 -1.51 -22.97 3.12
CA HIS A 212 -2.38 -24.10 3.43
C HIS A 212 -2.20 -24.61 4.85
N ARG A 213 -0.97 -24.57 5.38
CA ARG A 213 -0.67 -24.98 6.76
C ARG A 213 -1.37 -24.07 7.78
N VAL A 214 -1.31 -22.76 7.56
CA VAL A 214 -1.88 -21.76 8.50
C VAL A 214 -3.37 -21.49 8.28
N SER A 215 -3.93 -21.82 7.12
CA SER A 215 -5.37 -21.63 6.86
C SER A 215 -6.24 -22.78 7.36
N LYS A 216 -5.63 -23.91 7.75
CA LYS A 216 -6.31 -25.08 8.33
C LYS A 216 -6.41 -25.04 9.85
N THR A 217 -5.68 -24.13 10.49
CA THR A 217 -5.74 -23.81 11.92
C THR A 217 -6.73 -22.69 12.18
#